data_AF-A0A2V5N276-F1
#
_entry.id   AF-A0A2V5N276-F1
#
_cell.length_a   1.000
_cell.length_b   1.000
_cell.length_c   1.000
_cell.angle_alpha   90.00
_cell.angle_beta   90.00
_cell.angle_gamma   90.00
#
_symmetry.space_group_name_H-M   'P 1'
#
loop_
_entity.id
_entity.type
_entity.pdbx_description
1 polymer ?
#
loop_
_entity_poly.entity_id
_entity_poly.type
_entity_poly.pdbx_seq_one_letter_code
_entity_poly.pdbx_strand_id
1 'polypeptide(L)'
;ILSSPTVDTIREELRAELLNSPGQLHNLVDIVVVGAMSVHNAVNFFKPGALMIIPGDREDILLAAAAELCLQGKDDVAGIVLTDNLRPGEHVLKVIREMP
;
A
#
# COMPACT_ATOMS: atom_id res chain seq x y z
N ILE A 1 6.69 -11.25 -20.08
CA ILE A 1 5.42 -11.70 -19.46
C ILE A 1 5.65 -12.49 -18.15
N LEU A 2 6.89 -12.88 -17.80
CA LEU A 2 7.19 -13.79 -16.67
C LEU A 2 7.65 -13.12 -15.35
N SER A 3 7.41 -11.83 -15.12
CA SER A 3 7.98 -11.14 -13.96
C SER A 3 6.97 -10.19 -13.31
N SER A 4 5.86 -10.74 -12.80
CA SER A 4 5.07 -10.05 -11.76
C SER A 4 5.79 -10.31 -10.42
N PRO A 5 6.57 -9.35 -9.89
CA PRO A 5 7.24 -9.55 -8.61
C PRO A 5 6.22 -9.66 -7.49
N THR A 6 6.58 -10.33 -6.41
CA THR A 6 5.79 -10.24 -5.18
C THR A 6 6.12 -8.94 -4.45
N VAL A 7 5.24 -8.53 -3.53
CA VAL A 7 5.53 -7.42 -2.62
C VAL A 7 6.78 -7.69 -1.79
N ASP A 8 7.03 -8.94 -1.41
CA ASP A 8 8.26 -9.30 -0.68
C ASP A 8 9.53 -9.04 -1.50
N THR A 9 9.55 -9.42 -2.79
CA THR A 9 10.68 -9.13 -3.68
C THR A 9 10.90 -7.62 -3.81
N ILE A 10 9.83 -6.83 -3.94
CA ILE A 10 9.94 -5.37 -4.00
C ILE A 10 10.49 -4.80 -2.68
N ARG A 11 10.00 -5.29 -1.53
CA ARG A 11 10.49 -4.89 -0.21
C ARG A 11 11.99 -5.15 -0.07
N GLU A 12 12.45 -6.32 -0.48
CA GLU A 12 13.88 -6.71 -0.42
C GLU A 12 14.75 -5.82 -1.31
N GLU A 13 14.36 -5.62 -2.57
CA GLU A 13 15.10 -4.79 -3.52
C GLU A 13 15.16 -3.32 -3.09
N LEU A 14 14.07 -2.79 -2.55
CA LEU A 14 14.00 -1.41 -2.05
C LEU A 14 14.60 -1.25 -0.64
N ARG A 15 14.91 -2.36 0.05
CA ARG A 15 15.28 -2.38 1.48
C ARG A 15 14.26 -1.62 2.34
N ALA A 16 12.99 -1.80 2.02
CA ALA A 16 11.89 -1.08 2.64
C ALA A 16 11.61 -1.61 4.06
N GLU A 17 11.21 -0.71 4.94
CA GLU A 17 10.69 -1.06 6.25
C GLU A 17 9.23 -1.51 6.14
N LEU A 18 8.90 -2.60 6.82
CA LEU A 18 7.52 -3.06 6.92
C LEU A 18 6.82 -2.34 8.08
N LEU A 19 5.76 -1.58 7.77
CA LEU A 19 5.03 -0.77 8.75
C LEU A 19 3.86 -1.51 9.42
N ASN A 20 3.34 -2.56 8.77
CA ASN A 20 2.34 -3.47 9.33
C ASN A 20 2.92 -4.88 9.53
N SER A 21 2.10 -5.83 9.95
CA SER A 21 2.51 -7.23 10.13
C SER A 21 1.60 -8.16 9.35
N PRO A 22 1.66 -8.12 8.01
CA PRO A 22 0.90 -9.03 7.17
C PRO A 22 1.46 -10.43 7.38
N GLY A 23 0.57 -11.43 7.42
CA GLY A 23 1.00 -12.82 7.65
C GLY A 23 1.94 -13.34 6.56
N GLN A 24 1.73 -12.93 5.31
CA GLN A 24 2.56 -13.28 4.15
C GLN A 24 2.60 -12.09 3.16
N LEU A 25 3.71 -11.92 2.44
CA LEU A 25 3.92 -10.86 1.43
C LEU A 25 4.02 -11.44 0.00
N HIS A 26 3.26 -12.49 -0.28
CA HIS A 26 3.29 -13.20 -1.57
C HIS A 26 2.33 -12.62 -2.62
N ASN A 27 1.70 -11.48 -2.32
CA ASN A 27 0.83 -10.79 -3.26
C ASN A 27 1.62 -10.43 -4.53
N LEU A 28 1.11 -10.85 -5.69
CA LEU A 28 1.68 -10.52 -6.98
C LEU A 28 1.32 -9.07 -7.34
N VAL A 29 2.30 -8.35 -7.88
CA VAL A 29 2.09 -6.99 -8.39
C VAL A 29 1.85 -7.06 -9.90
N ASP A 30 0.65 -6.71 -10.30
CA ASP A 30 0.23 -6.65 -11.71
C ASP A 30 0.33 -5.23 -12.27
N ILE A 31 0.01 -4.23 -11.45
CA ILE A 31 0.07 -2.82 -11.82
C ILE A 31 0.70 -1.99 -10.70
N VAL A 32 1.47 -0.98 -11.07
CA VAL A 32 2.06 -0.01 -10.14
C VAL A 32 1.42 1.35 -10.39
N VAL A 33 0.94 1.99 -9.33
CA VAL A 33 0.24 3.28 -9.40
C VAL A 33 0.86 4.26 -8.43
N VAL A 34 1.22 5.44 -8.93
CA VAL A 34 1.72 6.54 -8.11
C VAL A 34 0.55 7.38 -7.59
N GLY A 35 0.25 7.26 -6.31
CA GLY A 35 -0.80 7.95 -5.58
C GLY A 35 -0.46 9.40 -5.19
N ALA A 36 0.26 10.15 -6.03
CA ALA A 36 0.54 11.58 -5.78
C ALA A 36 -0.65 12.51 -6.15
N MET A 37 -1.78 11.94 -6.55
CA MET A 37 -2.99 12.63 -6.98
C MET A 37 -3.98 12.89 -5.83
N SER A 38 -5.15 13.44 -6.11
CA SER A 38 -6.22 13.59 -5.10
C SER A 38 -6.69 12.22 -4.59
N VAL A 39 -7.15 12.15 -3.34
CA VAL A 39 -7.69 10.91 -2.76
C VAL A 39 -8.85 10.34 -3.59
N HIS A 40 -9.73 11.21 -4.11
CA HIS A 40 -10.83 10.81 -4.99
C HIS A 40 -10.37 10.06 -6.24
N ASN A 41 -9.22 10.44 -6.80
CA ASN A 41 -8.67 9.75 -7.95
C ASN A 41 -7.93 8.47 -7.53
N ALA A 42 -7.20 8.50 -6.42
CA ALA A 42 -6.41 7.38 -5.93
C ALA A 42 -7.26 6.14 -5.59
N VAL A 43 -8.43 6.32 -4.98
CA VAL A 43 -9.32 5.19 -4.61
C VAL A 43 -9.76 4.35 -5.81
N ASN A 44 -9.80 4.91 -7.02
CA ASN A 44 -10.15 4.17 -8.24
C ASN A 44 -9.10 3.13 -8.66
N PHE A 45 -7.93 3.15 -8.00
CA PHE A 45 -6.80 2.24 -8.25
C PHE A 45 -6.59 1.24 -7.12
N PHE A 46 -7.39 1.27 -6.05
CA PHE A 46 -7.41 0.21 -5.05
C PHE A 46 -8.13 -1.00 -5.65
N LYS A 47 -7.36 -1.83 -6.36
CA LYS A 47 -7.83 -2.96 -7.16
C LYS A 47 -6.85 -4.13 -7.05
N PRO A 48 -7.33 -5.39 -7.14
CA PRO A 48 -6.48 -6.56 -7.00
C PRO A 48 -5.21 -6.47 -7.86
N GLY A 49 -4.07 -6.80 -7.26
CA GLY A 49 -2.76 -6.73 -7.92
C GLY A 49 -2.13 -5.33 -8.01
N ALA A 50 -2.78 -4.28 -7.50
CA ALA A 50 -2.22 -2.92 -7.50
C ALA A 50 -1.20 -2.71 -6.37
N LEU A 51 -0.01 -2.21 -6.73
CA LEU A 51 0.96 -1.65 -5.79
C LEU A 51 0.84 -0.13 -5.80
N MET A 52 0.39 0.44 -4.69
CA MET A 52 0.24 1.89 -4.54
C MET A 52 1.53 2.51 -4.00
N ILE A 53 2.08 3.50 -4.69
CA ILE A 53 3.23 4.29 -4.22
C ILE A 53 2.72 5.65 -3.76
N ILE A 54 2.81 5.96 -2.47
CA ILE A 54 2.18 7.13 -1.85
C ILE A 54 3.24 7.93 -1.08
N PRO A 55 3.26 9.27 -1.14
CA PRO A 55 4.09 10.08 -0.24
C PRO A 55 3.71 9.87 1.23
N GLY A 56 4.67 9.78 2.14
CA GLY A 56 4.39 9.43 3.54
C GLY A 56 3.58 10.48 4.33
N ASP A 57 3.45 11.71 3.81
CA ASP A 57 2.63 12.80 4.35
C ASP A 57 1.18 12.80 3.82
N ARG A 58 0.84 11.95 2.84
CA ARG A 58 -0.51 11.83 2.28
C ARG A 58 -1.42 10.93 3.10
N GLU A 59 -1.60 11.32 4.35
CA GLU A 59 -2.43 10.63 5.34
C GLU A 59 -3.90 10.46 4.89
N ASP A 60 -4.42 11.40 4.10
CA ASP A 60 -5.76 11.32 3.51
C ASP A 60 -5.94 10.07 2.63
N ILE A 61 -4.93 9.74 1.81
CA ILE A 61 -4.97 8.53 0.99
C ILE A 61 -4.78 7.28 1.84
N LEU A 62 -3.90 7.32 2.85
CA LEU A 62 -3.65 6.16 3.72
C LEU A 62 -4.89 5.78 4.52
N LEU A 63 -5.64 6.76 5.02
CA LEU A 63 -6.91 6.53 5.72
C LEU A 63 -8.00 6.03 4.76
N ALA A 64 -8.07 6.56 3.54
CA ALA A 64 -8.99 6.04 2.53
C ALA A 64 -8.65 4.59 2.14
N ALA A 65 -7.37 4.25 2.02
CA ALA A 65 -6.92 2.89 1.77
C ALA A 65 -7.31 1.95 2.92
N ALA A 66 -7.13 2.39 4.16
CA ALA A 66 -7.56 1.62 5.33
C ALA A 66 -9.05 1.31 5.28
N ALA A 67 -9.86 2.33 5.00
CA ALA A 67 -11.30 2.18 4.91
C ALA A 67 -11.70 1.20 3.80
N GLU A 68 -11.12 1.31 2.60
CA GLU A 68 -11.45 0.42 1.49
C GLU A 68 -11.05 -1.03 1.79
N LEU A 69 -9.84 -1.25 2.31
CA LEU A 69 -9.34 -2.60 2.64
C LEU A 69 -10.15 -3.27 3.75
N CYS A 70 -10.67 -2.51 4.71
CA CYS A 70 -11.59 -3.04 5.72
C CYS A 70 -12.96 -3.43 5.14
N LEU A 71 -13.40 -2.78 4.06
CA LEU A 71 -14.71 -3.02 3.45
C LEU A 71 -14.69 -4.17 2.44
N GLN A 72 -13.66 -4.25 1.61
CA GLN A 72 -13.60 -5.16 0.46
C GLN A 72 -12.83 -6.47 0.75
N GLY A 73 -12.11 -6.54 1.87
CA GLY A 73 -11.37 -7.74 2.28
C GLY A 73 -9.94 -7.82 1.70
N LYS A 74 -9.29 -8.98 1.90
CA LYS A 74 -7.83 -9.16 1.77
C LYS A 74 -7.26 -9.13 0.34
N ASP A 75 -8.09 -9.16 -0.69
CA ASP A 75 -7.63 -9.37 -2.08
C ASP A 75 -7.53 -8.09 -2.91
N ASP A 76 -7.63 -6.92 -2.27
CA ASP A 76 -7.94 -5.66 -2.97
C ASP A 76 -6.74 -4.83 -3.41
N VAL A 77 -5.60 -4.88 -2.72
CA VAL A 77 -4.36 -4.26 -3.20
C VAL A 77 -3.21 -5.22 -2.95
N ALA A 78 -2.23 -5.25 -3.85
CA ALA A 78 -1.04 -6.06 -3.61
C ALA A 78 -0.28 -5.53 -2.40
N GLY A 79 -0.12 -4.20 -2.32
CA GLY A 79 0.50 -3.52 -1.18
C GLY A 79 0.57 -2.00 -1.37
N ILE A 80 1.04 -1.33 -0.33
CA ILE A 80 1.25 0.13 -0.31
C ILE A 80 2.70 0.41 0.08
N VAL A 81 3.38 1.25 -0.69
CA VAL A 81 4.75 1.71 -0.43
C VAL A 81 4.73 3.20 -0.13
N LEU A 82 5.30 3.58 1.02
CA LEU A 82 5.47 4.98 1.38
C LEU A 82 6.81 5.52 0.87
N THR A 83 6.79 6.74 0.33
CA THR A 83 7.97 7.41 -0.24
C THR A 83 8.39 8.63 0.58
N ASP A 84 9.51 9.25 0.18
CA ASP A 84 10.14 10.43 0.80
C ASP A 84 10.67 10.24 2.23
N ASN A 85 10.67 8.99 2.73
CA ASN A 85 11.07 8.66 4.10
C ASN A 85 10.31 9.49 5.16
N LEU A 86 9.12 9.98 4.80
CA LEU A 86 8.22 10.68 5.70
C LEU A 86 7.41 9.61 6.45
N ARG A 87 7.35 9.74 7.78
CA ARG A 87 6.52 8.86 8.60
C ARG A 87 5.16 9.51 8.82
N PRO A 88 4.05 8.78 8.60
CA PRO A 88 2.73 9.24 9.01
C PRO A 88 2.69 9.51 10.52
N GLY A 89 1.79 10.36 10.95
CA GLY A 89 1.53 10.61 12.36
C GLY A 89 1.10 9.35 13.11
N GLU A 90 1.31 9.34 14.42
CA GLU A 90 1.08 8.18 15.29
C GLU A 90 -0.33 7.58 15.18
N HIS A 91 -1.35 8.41 14.94
CA HIS A 91 -2.71 7.94 14.74
C HIS A 91 -2.87 7.13 13.45
N VAL A 92 -2.28 7.60 12.35
CA VAL A 92 -2.32 6.90 11.06
C VAL A 92 -1.45 5.65 11.10
N LEU A 93 -0.27 5.71 11.75
CA LEU A 93 0.57 4.53 11.97
C LEU A 93 -0.16 3.42 12.72
N LYS A 94 -0.99 3.74 13.73
CA LYS A 94 -1.83 2.74 14.39
C LYS A 94 -2.81 2.09 13.42
N VAL A 95 -3.45 2.88 12.55
CA VAL A 95 -4.35 2.34 11.53
C VAL A 95 -3.59 1.43 10.55
N ILE A 96 -2.41 1.85 10.09
CA ILE A 96 -1.57 1.06 9.17
C ILE A 96 -1.21 -0.30 9.79
N ARG A 97 -0.88 -0.34 11.08
CA ARG A 97 -0.52 -1.60 11.76
C ARG A 97 -1.66 -2.62 11.79
N GLU A 98 -2.91 -2.16 11.77
CA GLU A 98 -4.11 -3.00 11.75
C GLU A 98 -4.57 -3.36 10.34
N MET A 99 -3.94 -2.80 9.29
CA MET A 99 -4.22 -3.17 7.90
C MET A 99 -3.82 -4.63 7.63
N PRO A 100 -4.58 -5.34 6.77
CA PRO A 100 -4.38 -6.76 6.47
C PRO A 100 -3.01 -7.12 5.88
#